data_AF-A0A9E4HZ94-F1
#
_entry.id   AF-A0A9E4HZ94-F1
#
_cell.length_a   1.000
_cell.length_b   1.000
_cell.length_c   1.000
_cell.angle_alpha   90.00
_cell.angle_beta   90.00
_cell.angle_gamma   90.00
#
_symmetry.space_group_name_H-M   'P 1'
#
loop_
_entity.id
_entity.type
_entity.pdbx_description
1 polymer ?
#
loop_
_entity_poly.entity_id
_entity_poly.type
_entity_poly.pdbx_seq_one_letter_code
_entity_poly.pdbx_strand_id
1 'polypeptide(L)'
;MVLIALASAVASSVLVALVIGGAMVLEPGSLVETRVAWMPGWLADSVVFVVVTLGAVALVWFTFVMVVQTVASLFLDGIVSRVEGTDYPHLPEARGTTVVRDIVASVRFVGWLLLVNLAAAPLYLVAILIPGLSIIVFWIVNSLLFAREYAEIVLLRRLPRRDSDAWRKRHRWRLFVTGAVITAGMSIPLLNLVMPVIAAIAMTHLFHRNSDAMP
;
A
#
# COMPACT_ATOMS: atom_id res chain seq x y z
N MET A 1 -8.55 19.37 0.17
CA MET A 1 -9.69 18.42 0.20
C MET A 1 -9.29 16.95 0.21
N VAL A 2 -8.28 16.46 -0.54
CA VAL A 2 -7.79 15.05 -0.40
C VAL A 2 -7.27 14.76 1.01
N LEU A 3 -6.53 15.70 1.58
CA LEU A 3 -6.15 15.69 3.00
C LEU A 3 -7.35 15.65 3.95
N ILE A 4 -8.46 16.30 3.60
CA ILE A 4 -9.69 16.31 4.40
C ILE A 4 -10.45 14.99 4.21
N ALA A 5 -10.48 14.42 3.01
CA ALA A 5 -11.12 13.15 2.69
C ALA A 5 -10.36 11.95 3.28
N LEU A 6 -9.02 12.00 3.29
CA LEU A 6 -8.15 11.02 3.93
C LEU A 6 -8.16 11.19 5.44
N ALA A 7 -8.10 12.43 5.96
CA ALA A 7 -8.29 12.68 7.38
C ALA A 7 -9.70 12.27 7.84
N SER A 8 -10.74 12.45 7.02
CA SER A 8 -12.08 11.98 7.33
C SER A 8 -12.20 10.47 7.21
N ALA A 9 -11.49 9.81 6.29
CA ALA A 9 -11.46 8.35 6.19
C ALA A 9 -10.73 7.72 7.37
N VAL A 10 -9.59 8.30 7.77
CA VAL A 10 -8.84 7.94 8.97
C VAL A 10 -9.68 8.21 10.21
N ALA A 11 -10.27 9.40 10.34
CA ALA A 11 -11.13 9.75 11.48
C ALA A 11 -12.39 8.87 11.52
N SER A 12 -12.97 8.51 10.38
CA SER A 12 -14.10 7.58 10.29
C SER A 12 -13.65 6.16 10.65
N SER A 13 -12.45 5.74 10.27
CA SER A 13 -11.91 4.42 10.62
C SER A 13 -11.58 4.33 12.12
N VAL A 14 -11.01 5.40 12.69
CA VAL A 14 -10.77 5.57 14.13
C VAL A 14 -12.11 5.63 14.87
N LEU A 15 -13.09 6.38 14.38
CA LEU A 15 -14.41 6.49 14.98
C LEU A 15 -15.15 5.15 14.94
N VAL A 16 -15.14 4.45 13.81
CA VAL A 16 -15.68 3.09 13.69
C VAL A 16 -14.93 2.14 14.62
N ALA A 17 -13.62 2.29 14.78
CA ALA A 17 -12.84 1.51 15.72
C ALA A 17 -13.20 1.76 17.18
N LEU A 18 -13.41 3.02 17.54
CA LEU A 18 -13.82 3.43 18.88
C LEU A 18 -15.29 3.08 19.16
N VAL A 19 -16.16 3.14 18.17
CA VAL A 19 -17.58 2.77 18.28
C VAL A 19 -17.73 1.25 18.38
N ILE A 20 -17.05 0.49 17.52
CA ILE A 20 -17.07 -0.98 17.59
C ILE A 20 -16.36 -1.44 18.87
N GLY A 21 -15.16 -0.94 19.15
CA GLY A 21 -14.43 -1.26 20.37
C GLY A 21 -15.21 -0.86 21.62
N GLY A 22 -15.81 0.33 21.65
CA GLY A 22 -16.66 0.81 22.75
C GLY A 22 -17.93 0.01 22.93
N ALA A 23 -18.63 -0.33 21.84
CA ALA A 23 -19.82 -1.19 21.89
C ALA A 23 -19.47 -2.60 22.40
N MET A 24 -18.30 -3.13 22.04
CA MET A 24 -17.81 -4.43 22.51
C MET A 24 -17.42 -4.42 24.00
N VAL A 25 -16.97 -3.28 24.54
CA VAL A 25 -16.69 -3.12 25.98
C VAL A 25 -17.96 -2.93 26.80
N LEU A 26 -18.96 -2.23 26.25
CA LEU A 26 -20.19 -1.90 26.97
C LEU A 26 -21.19 -3.07 27.02
N GLU A 27 -21.24 -3.92 26.00
CA GLU A 27 -22.12 -5.10 25.96
C GLU A 27 -21.43 -6.35 25.38
N PRO A 28 -20.43 -6.94 26.07
CA PRO A 28 -19.73 -8.12 25.57
C PRO A 28 -20.65 -9.36 25.39
N GLY A 29 -21.81 -9.41 26.04
CA GLY A 29 -22.73 -10.56 26.03
C GLY A 29 -23.86 -10.54 24.98
N SER A 30 -24.29 -9.37 24.48
CA SER A 30 -25.56 -9.26 23.75
C SER A 30 -25.53 -9.86 22.33
N LEU A 31 -24.36 -9.97 21.70
CA LEU A 31 -24.20 -10.63 20.38
C LEU A 31 -23.98 -12.15 20.47
N VAL A 32 -23.64 -12.66 21.66
CA VAL A 32 -23.12 -14.03 21.86
C VAL A 32 -24.11 -14.93 22.56
N GLU A 33 -24.79 -14.43 23.60
CA GLU A 33 -25.68 -15.24 24.45
C GLU A 33 -26.76 -15.98 23.63
N THR A 34 -27.16 -15.43 22.48
CA THR A 34 -28.17 -16.04 21.60
C THR A 34 -27.65 -17.03 20.54
N ARG A 35 -26.33 -17.18 20.29
CA ARG A 35 -25.85 -17.90 19.08
C ARG A 35 -24.92 -19.10 19.26
N VAL A 36 -24.46 -19.40 20.48
CA VAL A 36 -23.54 -20.54 20.73
C VAL A 36 -24.07 -21.51 21.80
N ALA A 37 -25.35 -21.87 21.71
CA ALA A 37 -26.00 -22.79 22.66
C ALA A 37 -25.42 -24.23 22.67
N TRP A 38 -24.62 -24.60 21.67
CA TRP A 38 -24.03 -25.94 21.52
C TRP A 38 -22.65 -26.09 22.18
N MET A 39 -22.10 -25.02 22.78
CA MET A 39 -20.76 -25.01 23.39
C MET A 39 -20.83 -24.68 24.89
N PRO A 40 -19.95 -25.24 25.74
CA PRO A 40 -19.89 -24.86 27.16
C PRO A 40 -19.63 -23.36 27.31
N GLY A 41 -20.32 -22.70 28.26
CA GLY A 41 -20.22 -21.25 28.46
C GLY A 41 -18.79 -20.73 28.61
N TRP A 42 -17.96 -21.42 29.40
CA TRP A 42 -16.55 -21.05 29.59
C TRP A 42 -15.73 -21.05 28.28
N LEU A 43 -16.06 -21.96 27.34
CA LEU A 43 -15.39 -22.05 26.04
C LEU A 43 -15.94 -20.99 25.09
N ALA A 44 -17.25 -20.72 25.12
CA ALA A 44 -17.87 -19.64 24.36
C ALA A 44 -17.30 -18.27 24.77
N ASP A 45 -17.20 -18.00 26.07
CA ASP A 45 -16.63 -16.77 26.63
C ASP A 45 -15.16 -16.59 26.23
N SER A 46 -14.39 -17.69 26.28
CA SER A 46 -12.96 -17.68 25.87
C SER A 46 -12.79 -17.37 24.38
N VAL A 47 -13.59 -18.00 23.51
CA VAL A 47 -13.55 -17.75 22.06
C VAL A 47 -13.93 -16.31 21.75
N VAL A 48 -14.98 -15.79 22.39
CA VAL A 48 -15.41 -14.41 22.23
C VAL A 48 -14.33 -13.45 22.68
N PHE A 49 -13.77 -13.65 23.87
CA PHE A 49 -12.68 -12.83 24.38
C PHE A 49 -11.50 -12.77 23.38
N VAL A 50 -11.10 -13.91 22.82
CA VAL A 50 -10.02 -13.96 21.82
C VAL A 50 -10.42 -13.24 20.52
N VAL A 51 -11.59 -13.51 19.96
CA VAL A 51 -12.05 -12.89 18.70
C VAL A 51 -12.19 -11.38 18.85
N VAL A 52 -12.78 -10.92 19.95
CA VAL A 52 -12.95 -9.49 20.25
C VAL A 52 -11.59 -8.82 20.46
N THR A 53 -10.70 -9.44 21.23
CA THR A 53 -9.37 -8.88 21.50
C THR A 53 -8.54 -8.81 20.22
N LEU A 54 -8.48 -9.89 19.44
CA LEU A 54 -7.76 -9.91 18.17
C LEU A 54 -8.39 -8.95 17.15
N GLY A 55 -9.71 -8.85 17.11
CA GLY A 55 -10.43 -7.90 16.27
C GLY A 55 -10.08 -6.46 16.62
N ALA A 56 -10.07 -6.12 17.91
CA ALA A 56 -9.68 -4.79 18.40
C ALA A 56 -8.21 -4.48 18.07
N VAL A 57 -7.29 -5.42 18.33
CA VAL A 57 -5.87 -5.26 18.00
C VAL A 57 -5.66 -5.07 16.49
N ALA A 58 -6.30 -5.91 15.67
CA ALA A 58 -6.23 -5.80 14.21
C ALA A 58 -6.76 -4.46 13.70
N LEU A 59 -7.83 -3.96 14.30
CA LEU A 59 -8.45 -2.69 13.95
C LEU A 59 -7.57 -1.49 14.31
N VAL A 60 -6.98 -1.48 15.52
CA VAL A 60 -6.00 -0.46 15.93
C VAL A 60 -4.77 -0.51 15.03
N TRP A 61 -4.24 -1.71 14.77
CA TRP A 61 -3.08 -1.91 13.91
C TRP A 61 -3.34 -1.43 12.48
N PHE A 62 -4.46 -1.83 11.88
CA PHE A 62 -4.84 -1.42 10.53
C PHE A 62 -5.02 0.09 10.43
N THR A 63 -5.66 0.70 11.43
CA THR A 63 -5.84 2.15 11.50
C THR A 63 -4.49 2.86 11.57
N PHE A 64 -3.59 2.38 12.43
CA PHE A 64 -2.23 2.90 12.53
C PHE A 64 -1.49 2.83 11.19
N VAL A 65 -1.50 1.67 10.52
CA VAL A 65 -0.86 1.49 9.21
C VAL A 65 -1.45 2.46 8.17
N MET A 66 -2.78 2.62 8.12
CA MET A 66 -3.44 3.53 7.20
C MET A 66 -3.04 5.00 7.43
N VAL A 67 -2.95 5.43 8.69
CA VAL A 67 -2.50 6.80 9.03
C VAL A 67 -1.06 7.01 8.58
N VAL A 68 -0.17 6.08 8.91
CA VAL A 68 1.27 6.17 8.56
C VAL A 68 1.44 6.24 7.05
N GLN A 69 0.76 5.37 6.30
CA GLN A 69 0.84 5.37 4.83
C GLN A 69 0.30 6.65 4.22
N THR A 70 -0.81 7.17 4.75
CA THR A 70 -1.37 8.45 4.32
C THR A 70 -0.38 9.58 4.53
N VAL A 71 0.20 9.69 5.72
CA VAL A 71 1.18 10.74 6.04
C VAL A 71 2.43 10.59 5.17
N ALA A 72 2.97 9.37 5.04
CA ALA A 72 4.13 9.09 4.20
C ALA A 72 3.90 9.52 2.74
N SER A 73 2.73 9.23 2.18
CA SER A 73 2.38 9.58 0.79
C SER A 73 2.45 11.08 0.49
N LEU A 74 2.16 11.93 1.48
CA LEU A 74 2.22 13.39 1.34
C LEU A 74 3.65 13.89 1.14
N PHE A 75 4.63 13.22 1.74
CA PHE A 75 6.04 13.61 1.62
C PHE A 75 6.67 13.14 0.31
N LEU A 76 6.17 12.04 -0.27
CA LEU A 76 6.75 11.47 -1.50
C LEU A 76 6.68 12.45 -2.67
N ASP A 77 5.59 13.20 -2.80
CA ASP A 77 5.43 14.20 -3.86
C ASP A 77 6.41 15.37 -3.72
N GLY A 78 6.66 15.80 -2.48
CA GLY A 78 7.66 16.81 -2.15
C GLY A 78 9.08 16.34 -2.46
N ILE A 79 9.40 15.07 -2.18
CA ILE A 79 10.69 14.45 -2.51
C ILE A 79 10.92 14.47 -4.02
N VAL A 80 9.94 14.01 -4.82
CA VAL A 80 10.02 14.02 -6.28
C VAL A 80 10.24 15.45 -6.79
N SER A 81 9.46 16.41 -6.30
CA SER A 81 9.59 17.82 -6.69
C SER A 81 10.98 18.38 -6.37
N ARG A 82 11.55 18.03 -5.21
CA ARG A 82 12.89 18.49 -4.81
C ARG A 82 14.00 17.87 -5.65
N VAL A 83 13.91 16.58 -5.95
CA VAL A 83 14.84 15.86 -6.84
C VAL A 83 14.78 16.46 -8.24
N GLU A 84 13.59 16.64 -8.80
CA GLU A 84 13.41 17.26 -10.12
C GLU A 84 13.98 18.67 -10.18
N GLY A 85 13.75 19.50 -9.16
CA GLY A 85 14.30 20.87 -9.10
C GLY A 85 15.82 20.93 -8.91
N THR A 86 16.46 19.87 -8.39
CA THR A 86 17.91 19.84 -8.16
C THR A 86 18.65 19.20 -9.32
N ASP A 87 18.21 18.01 -9.74
CA ASP A 87 18.93 17.17 -10.69
C ASP A 87 18.44 17.38 -12.14
N TYR A 88 17.24 17.95 -12.32
CA TYR A 88 16.63 18.18 -13.63
C TYR A 88 16.05 19.60 -13.78
N PRO A 89 16.86 20.65 -13.58
CA PRO A 89 16.39 22.05 -13.52
C PRO A 89 15.83 22.59 -14.85
N HIS A 90 16.09 21.90 -15.97
CA HIS A 90 15.62 22.27 -17.31
C HIS A 90 14.21 21.77 -17.63
N LEU A 91 13.61 20.96 -16.76
CA LEU A 91 12.26 20.43 -17.00
C LEU A 91 11.21 21.54 -16.91
N PRO A 92 10.17 21.51 -17.76
CA PRO A 92 9.02 22.38 -17.60
C PRO A 92 8.31 22.08 -16.27
N GLU A 93 7.54 23.05 -15.79
CA GLU A 93 6.74 22.90 -14.57
C GLU A 93 5.88 21.63 -14.67
N ALA A 94 5.89 20.82 -13.61
CA ALA A 94 5.13 19.58 -13.59
C ALA A 94 3.64 19.93 -13.70
N ARG A 95 2.90 19.21 -14.57
CA ARG A 95 1.48 19.49 -14.83
C ARG A 95 0.56 19.26 -13.61
N GLY A 96 1.12 18.75 -12.51
CA GLY A 96 0.39 18.34 -11.32
C GLY A 96 -0.64 17.25 -11.61
N THR A 97 -1.32 16.81 -10.56
CA THR A 97 -2.46 15.90 -10.68
C THR A 97 -3.69 16.52 -10.06
N THR A 98 -4.85 16.24 -10.64
CA THR A 98 -6.14 16.61 -10.04
C THR A 98 -6.53 15.54 -9.03
N VAL A 99 -7.19 15.93 -7.93
CA VAL A 99 -7.75 15.03 -6.91
C VAL A 99 -8.48 13.80 -7.49
N VAL A 100 -9.35 14.03 -8.47
CA VAL A 100 -10.12 12.96 -9.13
C VAL A 100 -9.20 11.96 -9.83
N ARG A 101 -8.11 12.45 -10.43
CA ARG A 101 -7.12 11.59 -11.10
C ARG A 101 -6.38 10.72 -10.10
N ASP A 102 -6.01 11.26 -8.95
CA ASP A 102 -5.34 10.53 -7.88
C ASP A 102 -6.24 9.44 -7.30
N ILE A 103 -7.50 9.75 -6.97
CA ILE A 103 -8.47 8.76 -6.47
C ILE A 103 -8.63 7.61 -7.46
N VAL A 104 -8.82 7.93 -8.75
CA VAL A 104 -8.95 6.91 -9.79
C VAL A 104 -7.66 6.08 -9.92
N ALA A 105 -6.49 6.68 -9.78
CA ALA A 105 -5.22 5.96 -9.80
C ALA A 105 -5.09 5.02 -8.59
N SER A 106 -5.42 5.49 -7.39
CA SER A 106 -5.42 4.69 -6.15
C SER A 106 -6.37 3.51 -6.24
N VAL A 107 -7.63 3.71 -6.67
CA VAL A 107 -8.61 2.62 -6.83
C VAL A 107 -8.12 1.57 -7.83
N ARG A 108 -7.52 2.01 -8.95
CA ARG A 108 -6.96 1.09 -9.94
C ARG A 108 -5.74 0.35 -9.40
N PHE A 109 -4.88 1.01 -8.62
CA PHE A 109 -3.75 0.36 -7.98
C PHE A 109 -4.23 -0.69 -6.99
N VAL A 110 -5.22 -0.39 -6.15
CA VAL A 110 -5.85 -1.37 -5.25
C VAL A 110 -6.45 -2.54 -6.03
N GLY A 111 -7.13 -2.28 -7.15
CA GLY A 111 -7.61 -3.34 -8.04
C GLY A 111 -6.48 -4.22 -8.57
N TRP A 112 -5.37 -3.62 -9.01
CA TRP A 112 -4.18 -4.35 -9.44
C TRP A 112 -3.53 -5.14 -8.32
N LEU A 113 -3.39 -4.55 -7.14
CA LEU A 113 -2.88 -5.18 -5.93
C LEU A 113 -3.68 -6.44 -5.61
N LEU A 114 -5.01 -6.33 -5.62
CA LEU A 114 -5.92 -7.45 -5.36
C LEU A 114 -5.80 -8.53 -6.43
N LEU A 115 -5.82 -8.16 -7.71
CA LEU A 115 -5.69 -9.11 -8.82
C LEU A 115 -4.37 -9.89 -8.77
N VAL A 116 -3.25 -9.21 -8.52
CA VAL A 116 -1.93 -9.84 -8.43
C VAL A 116 -1.85 -10.77 -7.23
N ASN A 117 -2.34 -10.35 -6.06
CA ASN A 117 -2.34 -11.20 -4.86
C ASN A 117 -3.27 -12.41 -5.01
N LEU A 118 -4.44 -12.23 -5.63
CA LEU A 118 -5.36 -13.33 -5.89
C LEU A 118 -4.76 -14.34 -6.90
N ALA A 119 -4.09 -13.84 -7.94
CA ALA A 119 -3.36 -14.69 -8.88
C ALA A 119 -2.17 -15.41 -8.22
N ALA A 120 -1.54 -14.79 -7.23
CA ALA A 120 -0.46 -15.38 -6.44
C ALA A 120 -0.95 -16.36 -5.36
N ALA A 121 -2.22 -16.30 -4.95
CA ALA A 121 -2.76 -17.14 -3.86
C ALA A 121 -2.54 -18.65 -4.08
N PRO A 122 -2.84 -19.24 -5.26
CA PRO A 122 -2.53 -20.65 -5.52
C PRO A 122 -1.03 -20.95 -5.40
N LEU A 123 -0.19 -20.02 -5.82
CA LEU A 123 1.26 -20.17 -5.76
C LEU A 123 1.76 -20.12 -4.32
N TYR A 124 1.19 -19.27 -3.45
CA TYR A 124 1.46 -19.28 -2.02
C TYR A 124 1.07 -20.60 -1.37
N LEU A 125 -0.06 -21.20 -1.76
CA LEU A 125 -0.47 -22.51 -1.23
C LEU A 125 0.51 -23.62 -1.59
N VAL A 126 0.95 -23.69 -2.86
CA VAL A 126 1.97 -24.65 -3.29
C VAL A 126 3.31 -24.37 -2.61
N ALA A 127 3.66 -23.10 -2.41
CA ALA A 127 4.91 -22.70 -1.80
C ALA A 127 5.05 -23.10 -0.32
N ILE A 128 3.96 -23.45 0.37
CA ILE A 128 4.01 -23.99 1.74
C ILE A 128 4.70 -25.37 1.75
N LEU A 129 4.58 -26.14 0.67
CA LEU A 129 5.14 -27.49 0.58
C LEU A 129 6.64 -27.48 0.29
N ILE A 130 7.18 -26.38 -0.24
CA ILE A 130 8.59 -26.26 -0.66
C ILE A 130 9.28 -25.20 0.19
N PRO A 131 10.20 -25.58 1.11
CA PRO A 131 10.93 -24.62 1.92
C PRO A 131 11.61 -23.54 1.07
N GLY A 132 11.41 -22.27 1.44
CA GLY A 132 12.01 -21.12 0.76
C GLY A 132 11.28 -20.63 -0.49
N LEU A 133 10.40 -21.43 -1.11
CA LEU A 133 9.63 -20.98 -2.28
C LEU A 133 8.69 -19.82 -1.92
N SER A 134 8.13 -19.83 -0.70
CA SER A 134 7.24 -18.77 -0.22
C SER A 134 7.92 -17.41 -0.19
N ILE A 135 9.19 -17.37 0.21
CA ILE A 135 10.02 -16.15 0.24
C ILE A 135 10.23 -15.64 -1.19
N ILE A 136 10.54 -16.51 -2.14
CA ILE A 136 10.76 -16.14 -3.55
C ILE A 136 9.47 -15.58 -4.15
N VAL A 137 8.35 -16.26 -3.95
CA VAL A 137 7.03 -15.81 -4.45
C VAL A 137 6.63 -14.49 -3.84
N PHE A 138 6.77 -14.35 -2.51
CA PHE A 138 6.55 -13.11 -1.80
C PHE A 138 7.40 -11.98 -2.38
N TRP A 139 8.69 -12.22 -2.59
CA TRP A 139 9.60 -11.20 -3.10
C TRP A 139 9.24 -10.77 -4.52
N ILE A 140 8.93 -11.71 -5.43
CA ILE A 140 8.53 -11.41 -6.82
C ILE A 140 7.24 -10.60 -6.84
N VAL A 141 6.22 -11.02 -6.09
CA VAL A 141 4.92 -10.34 -6.05
C VAL A 141 5.07 -8.91 -5.53
N ASN A 142 5.76 -8.72 -4.40
CA ASN A 142 5.97 -7.39 -3.83
C ASN A 142 6.85 -6.51 -4.72
N SER A 143 7.83 -7.08 -5.42
CA SER A 143 8.65 -6.34 -6.39
C SER A 143 7.81 -5.73 -7.50
N LEU A 144 6.83 -6.47 -8.02
CA LEU A 144 5.92 -5.97 -9.06
C LEU A 144 4.98 -4.88 -8.52
N LEU A 145 4.51 -5.02 -7.28
CA LEU A 145 3.59 -4.09 -6.64
C LEU A 145 4.29 -2.77 -6.29
N PHE A 146 5.43 -2.81 -5.60
CA PHE A 146 6.19 -1.61 -5.26
C PHE A 146 6.73 -0.90 -6.50
N ALA A 147 7.20 -1.64 -7.50
CA ALA A 147 7.61 -1.04 -8.77
C ALA A 147 6.47 -0.21 -9.37
N ARG A 148 5.23 -0.70 -9.31
CA ARG A 148 4.07 -0.02 -9.86
C ARG A 148 3.65 1.18 -9.01
N GLU A 149 3.60 1.01 -7.69
CA GLU A 149 3.20 2.05 -6.74
C GLU A 149 4.10 3.29 -6.83
N TYR A 150 5.41 3.10 -6.67
CA TYR A 150 6.36 4.19 -6.70
C TYR A 150 6.52 4.80 -8.09
N ALA A 151 6.33 4.03 -9.17
CA ALA A 151 6.34 4.55 -10.55
C ALA A 151 5.18 5.50 -10.78
N GLU A 152 4.01 5.19 -10.23
CA GLU A 152 2.80 5.98 -10.42
C GLU A 152 2.98 7.41 -9.90
N ILE A 153 3.74 7.61 -8.82
CA ILE A 153 4.05 8.92 -8.22
C ILE A 153 4.68 9.86 -9.26
N VAL A 154 5.64 9.37 -10.05
CA VAL A 154 6.34 10.17 -11.06
C VAL A 154 5.54 10.23 -12.36
N LEU A 155 4.98 9.10 -12.78
CA LEU A 155 4.27 8.98 -14.06
C LEU A 155 3.01 9.85 -14.11
N LEU A 156 2.26 9.96 -13.03
CA LEU A 156 1.04 10.79 -12.99
C LEU A 156 1.35 12.29 -13.14
N ARG A 157 2.53 12.73 -12.70
CA ARG A 157 2.98 14.13 -12.78
C ARG A 157 3.48 14.52 -14.17
N ARG A 158 4.04 13.55 -14.92
CA ARG A 158 4.79 13.82 -16.15
C ARG A 158 4.11 13.30 -17.42
N LEU A 159 3.29 12.26 -17.35
CA LEU A 159 2.67 11.65 -18.52
C LEU A 159 1.14 11.65 -18.50
N PRO A 160 0.48 11.82 -19.66
CA PRO A 160 -0.90 11.42 -19.84
C PRO A 160 -1.09 9.92 -19.59
N ARG A 161 -2.28 9.52 -19.13
CA ARG A 161 -2.58 8.14 -18.71
C ARG A 161 -2.18 7.07 -19.73
N ARG A 162 -2.49 7.29 -21.01
CA ARG A 162 -2.21 6.33 -22.09
C ARG A 162 -0.71 6.11 -22.26
N ASP A 163 0.07 7.16 -22.07
CA ASP A 163 1.52 7.14 -22.20
C ASP A 163 2.17 6.49 -20.98
N SER A 164 1.60 6.66 -19.78
CA SER A 164 2.05 5.99 -18.56
C SER A 164 1.96 4.46 -18.69
N ASP A 165 0.87 3.92 -19.25
CA ASP A 165 0.71 2.47 -19.47
C ASP A 165 1.70 1.94 -20.52
N ALA A 166 1.92 2.68 -21.61
CA ALA A 166 2.89 2.31 -22.63
C ALA A 166 4.33 2.33 -22.08
N TRP A 167 4.68 3.38 -21.31
CA TRP A 167 5.98 3.53 -20.70
C TRP A 167 6.30 2.37 -19.74
N ARG A 168 5.34 1.97 -18.89
CA ARG A 168 5.50 0.82 -17.99
C ARG A 168 5.75 -0.48 -18.74
N LYS A 169 5.00 -0.72 -19.82
CA LYS A 169 5.18 -1.93 -20.65
C LYS A 169 6.58 -1.98 -21.27
N ARG A 170 7.07 -0.84 -21.79
CA ARG A 170 8.40 -0.71 -22.39
C ARG A 170 9.52 -0.92 -21.37
N HIS A 171 9.32 -0.50 -20.12
CA HIS A 171 10.34 -0.52 -19.07
C HIS A 171 10.10 -1.59 -17.98
N ARG A 172 9.27 -2.61 -18.27
CA ARG A 172 8.84 -3.62 -17.28
C ARG A 172 9.98 -4.26 -16.50
N TRP A 173 11.12 -4.53 -17.16
CA TRP A 173 12.26 -5.16 -16.48
C TRP A 173 13.03 -4.22 -15.59
N ARG A 174 13.22 -2.96 -16.01
CA ARG A 174 13.85 -1.95 -15.15
C ARG A 174 12.97 -1.67 -13.92
N LEU A 175 11.66 -1.55 -14.14
CA LEU A 175 10.68 -1.43 -13.07
C LEU A 175 10.76 -2.61 -12.10
N PHE A 176 10.76 -3.84 -12.61
CA PHE A 176 10.86 -5.04 -11.77
C PHE A 176 12.15 -5.07 -10.95
N VAL A 177 13.30 -4.79 -11.56
CA VAL A 177 14.60 -4.78 -10.85
C VAL A 177 14.64 -3.69 -9.78
N THR A 178 14.18 -2.47 -10.11
CA THR A 178 14.06 -1.39 -9.12
C THR A 178 13.10 -1.79 -7.99
N GLY A 179 11.95 -2.39 -8.32
CA GLY A 179 11.00 -2.93 -7.35
C GLY A 179 11.60 -4.01 -6.46
N ALA A 180 12.45 -4.88 -7.00
CA ALA A 180 13.14 -5.92 -6.24
C ALA A 180 14.12 -5.35 -5.23
N VAL A 181 14.88 -4.32 -5.62
CA VAL A 181 15.75 -3.57 -4.69
C VAL A 181 14.93 -2.88 -3.61
N ILE A 182 13.81 -2.23 -3.97
CA ILE A 182 12.90 -1.61 -3.01
C ILE A 182 12.37 -2.64 -2.02
N THR A 183 11.87 -3.78 -2.52
CA THR A 183 11.33 -4.87 -1.69
C THR A 183 12.37 -5.43 -0.74
N ALA A 184 13.60 -5.65 -1.22
CA ALA A 184 14.70 -6.14 -0.39
C ALA A 184 15.03 -5.15 0.74
N GLY A 185 15.10 -3.86 0.44
CA GLY A 185 15.31 -2.82 1.45
C GLY A 185 14.16 -2.73 2.45
N MET A 186 12.90 -2.80 2.00
CA MET A 186 11.73 -2.75 2.88
C MET A 186 11.60 -3.97 3.79
N SER A 187 12.16 -5.11 3.37
CA SER A 187 12.21 -6.32 4.20
C SER A 187 13.16 -6.18 5.40
N ILE A 188 14.07 -5.20 5.38
CA ILE A 188 15.00 -4.94 6.47
C ILE A 188 14.41 -3.83 7.36
N PRO A 189 14.10 -4.09 8.65
CA PRO A 189 13.35 -3.14 9.49
C PRO A 189 13.94 -1.72 9.56
N LEU A 190 15.25 -1.59 9.69
CA LEU A 190 15.92 -0.29 9.77
C LEU A 190 15.93 0.44 8.41
N LEU A 191 16.11 -0.29 7.31
CA LEU A 191 16.08 0.32 5.98
C LEU A 191 14.67 0.72 5.58
N ASN A 192 13.64 -0.03 6.00
CA ASN A 192 12.24 0.25 5.69
C ASN A 192 11.82 1.70 6.06
N LEU A 193 12.44 2.30 7.09
CA LEU A 193 12.17 3.68 7.48
C LEU A 193 12.59 4.72 6.41
N VAL A 194 13.67 4.44 5.66
CA VAL A 194 14.20 5.34 4.63
C VAL A 194 13.87 4.89 3.21
N MET A 195 13.47 3.64 3.03
CA MET A 195 13.19 3.07 1.71
C MET A 195 12.12 3.81 0.90
N PRO A 196 11.01 4.33 1.47
CA PRO A 196 10.05 5.10 0.68
C PRO A 196 10.68 6.32 0.00
N VAL A 197 11.61 7.00 0.68
CA VAL A 197 12.36 8.14 0.15
C VAL A 197 13.27 7.69 -0.98
N ILE A 198 14.06 6.63 -0.74
CA ILE A 198 14.98 6.06 -1.73
C ILE A 198 14.21 5.58 -2.97
N ALA A 199 13.04 4.95 -2.77
CA ALA A 199 12.19 4.46 -3.84
C ALA A 199 11.68 5.62 -4.73
N ALA A 200 11.22 6.71 -4.13
CA ALA A 200 10.79 7.90 -4.86
C ALA A 200 11.93 8.53 -5.68
N ILE A 201 13.12 8.67 -5.08
CA ILE A 201 14.33 9.18 -5.77
C ILE A 201 14.72 8.26 -6.93
N ALA A 202 14.87 6.96 -6.66
CA ALA A 202 15.28 5.97 -7.64
C ALA A 202 14.32 5.92 -8.83
N MET A 203 13.02 6.00 -8.56
CA MET A 203 12.00 5.98 -9.60
C MET A 203 11.95 7.29 -10.40
N THR A 204 12.25 8.43 -9.77
CA THR A 204 12.40 9.73 -10.47
C THR A 204 13.55 9.69 -11.47
N HIS A 205 14.72 9.21 -11.05
CA HIS A 205 15.86 9.04 -11.96
C HIS A 205 15.59 7.98 -13.02
N LEU A 206 14.94 6.87 -12.66
CA LEU A 206 14.59 5.82 -13.62
C LEU A 206 13.66 6.35 -14.70
N PHE A 207 12.69 7.19 -14.34
CA PHE A 207 11.82 7.86 -15.29
C PHE A 207 12.65 8.75 -16.22
N HIS A 208 13.28 9.79 -15.69
CA HIS A 208 13.95 10.82 -16.50
C HIS A 208 15.08 10.29 -17.38
N ARG A 209 15.93 9.37 -16.89
CA ARG A 209 16.98 8.73 -17.71
C ARG A 209 16.44 7.94 -18.90
N ASN A 210 15.16 7.61 -18.89
CA ASN A 210 14.49 6.84 -19.93
C ASN A 210 13.34 7.61 -20.61
N SER A 211 13.18 8.89 -20.27
CA SER A 211 12.22 9.82 -20.86
C SER A 211 12.80 10.55 -22.06
N ASP A 212 14.13 10.74 -22.09
CA ASP A 212 14.87 11.37 -23.21
C ASP A 212 14.75 10.61 -24.54
N ALA A 213 14.19 9.40 -24.51
CA ALA A 213 13.96 8.54 -25.68
C ALA A 213 12.51 8.62 -26.22
N MET A 214 11.72 9.61 -25.80
CA MET A 214 10.36 9.83 -26.28
C MET A 214 10.32 11.16 -27.07
N PRO A 215 10.10 11.10 -28.40
CA PRO A 215 10.17 12.27 -29.28
C PRO A 215 9.10 13.33 -29.00
#